data_AF-A0A352AJQ4-F1
#
_entry.id   AF-A0A352AJQ4-F1
#
_cell.length_a   1.000
_cell.length_b   1.000
_cell.length_c   1.000
_cell.angle_alpha   90.00
_cell.angle_beta   90.00
_cell.angle_gamma   90.00
#
_symmetry.space_group_name_H-M   'P 1'
#
loop_
_entity.id
_entity.type
_entity.pdbx_description
1 polymer ?
#
loop_
_entity_poly.entity_id
_entity_poly.type
_entity_poly.pdbx_seq_one_letter_code
_entity_poly.pdbx_strand_id
1 'polypeptide(L)' 'MANIAISNLSPSGSDLFDDSESYLQELSEQELNLQGGAAISTPFTVTTITTVTITITITLRD' A
#
# COMPACT_ATOMS: atom_id res chain seq x y z
N MET A 1 -6.10 -0.29 48.86
CA MET A 1 -5.78 0.36 47.57
C MET A 1 -6.94 1.26 47.23
N ALA A 2 -6.71 2.56 47.05
CA ALA A 2 -7.76 3.50 46.68
C ALA A 2 -8.15 3.23 45.22
N ASN A 3 -9.40 2.85 44.99
CA ASN A 3 -9.95 2.70 43.65
C ASN A 3 -10.42 4.08 43.19
N ILE A 4 -9.62 4.77 42.37
CA ILE A 4 -10.01 6.06 41.81
C ILE A 4 -10.82 5.77 40.54
N ALA A 5 -12.13 5.84 40.65
CA ALA A 5 -13.01 5.81 39.48
C ALA A 5 -12.92 7.18 38.79
N ILE A 6 -12.29 7.23 37.60
CA ILE A 6 -12.29 8.44 36.77
C ILE A 6 -13.49 8.35 35.84
N SER A 7 -14.59 8.98 36.24
CA SER A 7 -15.77 9.17 35.40
C SER A 7 -15.50 10.25 34.33
N ASN A 8 -16.04 10.06 33.12
CA ASN A 8 -15.95 11.00 31.99
C ASN A 8 -14.54 11.16 31.41
N LEU A 9 -13.86 10.04 31.16
CA LEU A 9 -12.64 10.02 30.33
C LEU A 9 -13.02 10.15 28.84
N SER A 10 -13.59 11.28 28.43
CA SER A 10 -13.69 11.58 27.01
C SER A 10 -12.33 12.08 26.52
N PRO A 11 -11.78 11.52 25.42
CA PRO A 11 -10.66 12.15 24.73
C PRO A 11 -11.03 13.59 24.41
N SER A 12 -10.13 14.54 24.70
CA SER A 12 -10.36 15.94 24.35
C SER A 12 -10.66 16.03 22.84
N GLY A 13 -11.83 16.56 22.48
CA GLY A 13 -12.30 16.61 21.10
C GLY A 13 -13.26 15.50 20.68
N SER A 14 -13.71 14.61 21.57
CA SER A 14 -14.78 13.64 21.24
C SER A 14 -16.10 14.32 20.84
N ASP A 15 -16.36 15.50 21.39
CA ASP A 15 -17.51 16.37 21.06
C ASP A 15 -17.54 16.78 19.57
N LEU A 16 -16.38 16.81 18.90
CA LEU A 16 -16.28 17.07 17.45
C LEU A 16 -16.80 15.92 16.58
N PHE A 17 -17.08 14.77 17.20
CA PHE A 17 -17.59 13.57 16.52
C PHE A 17 -18.88 13.06 17.18
N ASP A 18 -19.38 13.78 18.20
CA ASP A 18 -20.58 13.41 18.96
C ASP A 18 -21.84 14.08 18.40
N ASP A 19 -21.68 15.11 17.57
CA ASP A 19 -22.75 15.60 16.72
C ASP A 19 -22.84 14.78 15.42
N SER A 20 -24.00 14.79 14.79
CA SER A 20 -24.19 14.19 13.47
C SER A 20 -23.60 15.11 12.42
N GLU A 21 -22.28 15.31 12.43
CA GLU A 21 -21.58 16.11 11.42
C GLU A 21 -21.83 15.49 10.02
N SER A 22 -22.77 16.09 9.28
CA SER A 22 -23.16 15.64 7.93
C SER A 22 -22.17 16.09 6.85
N TYR A 23 -21.12 16.82 7.23
CA TYR A 23 -20.13 17.38 6.30
C TYR A 23 -19.40 16.30 5.50
N LEU A 24 -19.20 15.12 6.09
CA LEU A 24 -18.64 13.95 5.41
C LEU A 24 -19.69 13.09 4.67
N GLN A 25 -20.99 13.36 4.87
CA GLN A 25 -22.08 12.70 4.15
C GLN A 25 -22.41 13.37 2.81
N GLU A 26 -21.97 14.61 2.60
CA GLU A 26 -22.21 15.39 1.37
C GLU A 26 -21.08 15.28 0.34
N LEU A 27 -20.13 14.36 0.52
CA LEU A 27 -19.13 14.08 -0.51
C LEU A 27 -19.79 13.31 -1.66
N SER A 28 -19.68 13.86 -2.87
CA SER A 28 -20.13 13.16 -4.07
C SER A 28 -19.27 11.91 -4.31
N GLU A 29 -19.82 10.91 -5.00
CA GLU A 29 -19.05 9.72 -5.41
C GLU A 29 -17.79 10.10 -6.20
N GLN A 30 -17.84 11.22 -6.94
CA GLN A 30 -16.71 11.79 -7.65
C GLN A 30 -15.59 12.27 -6.73
N GLU A 31 -15.92 12.91 -5.61
CA GLU A 31 -14.96 13.40 -4.62
C GLU A 31 -14.39 12.25 -3.78
N LEU A 32 -15.20 11.23 -3.49
CA LEU A 32 -14.75 10.00 -2.83
C LEU A 32 -13.86 9.13 -3.74
N ASN A 33 -13.99 9.27 -5.06
CA ASN A 33 -13.19 8.55 -6.04
C ASN A 33 -11.90 9.30 -6.46
N LEU A 34 -11.54 10.39 -5.74
CA LEU A 34 -10.23 11.03 -5.90
C LEU A 34 -9.13 10.11 -5.36
N GLN A 35 -8.60 9.26 -6.23
CA GLN A 35 -7.40 8.47 -5.96
C GLN A 35 -6.17 9.31 -6.29
N GLY A 36 -5.42 9.68 -5.24
CA GLY A 36 -4.08 10.22 -5.37
C GLY A 36 -3.05 9.13 -5.71
N GLY A 37 -1.93 9.54 -6.30
CA GLY A 37 -0.83 8.65 -6.67
C GLY A 37 -0.84 8.32 -8.15
N ALA A 38 0.11 8.89 -8.89
CA ALA A 38 0.43 8.40 -10.22
C ALA A 38 0.99 6.99 -10.04
N ALA A 39 0.18 5.96 -10.29
CA ALA A 39 0.69 4.64 -10.61
C ALA A 39 1.40 4.79 -11.97
N ILE A 40 2.67 5.20 -11.93
CA ILE A 40 3.54 5.12 -13.10
C ILE A 40 3.74 3.63 -13.33
N SER A 41 2.83 3.05 -14.12
CA SER A 41 2.95 1.70 -14.65
C SER A 41 4.07 1.74 -15.69
N THR A 42 5.32 1.74 -15.23
CA THR A 42 6.43 1.44 -16.14
C THR A 42 6.28 -0.02 -16.58
N PRO A 43 6.44 -0.33 -17.88
CA PRO A 43 6.46 -1.71 -18.31
C PRO A 43 7.67 -2.41 -17.68
N PHE A 44 7.42 -3.32 -16.75
CA PHE A 44 8.43 -4.23 -16.21
C PHE A 44 8.72 -5.31 -17.25
N THR A 45 9.89 -5.29 -17.87
CA THR A 45 10.33 -6.33 -18.82
C THR A 45 11.33 -7.27 -18.15
N VAL A 46 10.97 -8.56 -18.05
CA VAL A 46 11.85 -9.61 -17.55
C VAL A 46 12.77 -10.07 -18.70
N THR A 47 14.08 -9.94 -18.53
CA THR A 47 15.07 -10.45 -19.49
C THR A 47 15.68 -11.74 -18.95
N THR A 48 15.50 -12.85 -19.65
CA THR A 48 16.13 -14.14 -19.33
C THR A 48 17.50 -14.22 -19.98
N ILE A 49 18.57 -14.39 -19.20
CA ILE A 49 19.92 -14.64 -19.72
C ILE A 49 20.10 -16.15 -19.84
N THR A 50 20.20 -16.67 -21.07
CA THR A 50 20.50 -18.08 -21.34
C THR A 50 21.98 -18.21 -21.70
N THR A 51 22.76 -18.88 -20.86
CA THR A 51 24.16 -19.20 -21.16
C THR A 51 24.25 -20.48 -21.99
N VAL A 52 24.98 -20.44 -23.11
CA VAL A 52 25.22 -21.60 -23.97
C VAL A 52 26.67 -22.05 -23.77
N THR A 53 26.87 -23.30 -23.37
CA THR A 53 28.20 -23.90 -23.24
C THR A 53 28.46 -24.81 -24.44
N ILE A 54 29.58 -24.59 -25.15
CA ILE A 54 30.01 -25.39 -26.30
C ILE A 54 31.19 -26.25 -25.88
N THR A 55 31.10 -27.56 -26.10
CA THR A 55 32.20 -28.51 -25.86
C THR A 55 32.80 -28.94 -27.20
N ILE A 56 34.12 -28.80 -27.36
CA ILE A 56 34.85 -29.22 -28.56
C ILE A 56 35.69 -30.46 -28.20
N THR A 57 35.51 -31.55 -28.96
CA THR A 57 36.30 -32.77 -28.82
C THR A 57 37.30 -32.83 -29.97
N ILE A 58 38.59 -32.95 -29.66
CA ILE A 58 39.66 -33.14 -30.64
C ILE A 58 40.18 -34.57 -30.49
N THR A 59 40.18 -35.32 -31.59
CA THR A 59 40.72 -36.68 -31.65
C THR A 59 42.03 -36.65 -32.43
N LEU A 60 43.13 -37.05 -31.80
CA LEU A 60 44.42 -37.24 -32.47
C LEU A 60 44.47 -38.67 -33.02
N ARG A 61 44.94 -38.81 -34.25
CA ARG A 61 45.12 -40.10 -34.92
C ARG A 61 46.62 -40.28 -35.11
N ASP A 62 47.16 -41.37 -34.57
CA ASP A 62 48.54 -41.79 -34.77
C ASP A 62 48.84 -42.10 -36.25
#